data_AF-A0A517ZUF8-F1
#
_entry.id   AF-A0A517ZUF8-F1
#
_cell.length_a   1.000
_cell.length_b   1.000
_cell.length_c   1.000
_cell.angle_alpha   90.00
_cell.angle_beta   90.00
_cell.angle_gamma   90.00
#
_symmetry.space_group_name_H-M   'P 1'
#
loop_
_entity.id
_entity.type
_entity.pdbx_description
1 polymer ?
#
loop_
_entity_poly.entity_id
_entity_poly.type
_entity_poly.pdbx_seq_one_letter_code
_entity_poly.pdbx_strand_id
1 'polypeptide(L)'
;MSATQTADEILDRTFLEIRARVLEVAAALDRIERADDDNHAAADPRVQNLRRAIEVLNTEGFDRAERVQMIFSDEYQPGWNSK
;
A
#
# COMPACT_ATOMS: atom_id res chain seq x y z
N MET A 1 0.08 33.72 -1.02
CA MET A 1 0.98 32.68 -1.57
C MET A 1 1.17 31.67 -0.46
N SER A 2 0.52 30.51 -0.50
CA SER A 2 0.84 29.45 0.48
C SER A 2 2.27 29.03 0.23
N ALA A 3 3.15 29.23 1.21
CA ALA A 3 4.50 28.72 1.14
C ALA A 3 4.43 27.20 1.01
N THR A 4 5.10 26.66 0.00
CA THR A 4 5.28 25.21 -0.14
C THR A 4 6.03 24.73 1.10
N GLN A 5 5.46 23.74 1.80
CA GLN A 5 6.08 23.17 3.00
C GLN A 5 7.44 22.55 2.66
N THR A 6 8.39 22.64 3.59
CA THR A 6 9.68 21.96 3.44
C THR A 6 9.51 20.44 3.67
N ALA A 7 10.50 19.65 3.24
CA ALA A 7 10.51 18.22 3.48
C ALA A 7 10.47 17.90 4.99
N ASP A 8 11.21 18.64 5.80
CA ASP A 8 11.27 18.46 7.26
C ASP A 8 9.92 18.77 7.92
N GLU A 9 9.25 19.85 7.50
CA GLU A 9 7.91 20.19 8.01
C GLU A 9 6.87 19.11 7.67
N ILE A 10 6.96 18.49 6.49
CA ILE A 10 6.09 17.39 6.11
C ILE A 10 6.41 16.14 6.93
N LEU A 11 7.69 15.83 7.12
CA LEU A 11 8.15 14.68 7.90
C LEU A 11 7.67 14.80 9.35
N ASP A 12 7.94 15.91 10.02
CA ASP A 12 7.55 16.15 11.41
C ASP A 12 6.05 15.99 11.62
N ARG A 13 5.24 16.54 10.70
CA ARG A 13 3.78 16.44 10.77
C ARG A 13 3.27 15.01 10.59
N THR A 14 3.90 14.22 9.73
CA THR A 14 3.35 12.92 9.28
C THR A 14 4.02 11.70 9.90
N PHE A 15 5.19 11.86 10.52
CA PHE A 15 6.03 10.75 10.98
C PHE A 15 5.30 9.76 11.88
N LEU A 16 4.61 10.25 12.92
CA LEU A 16 3.90 9.37 13.86
C LEU A 16 2.73 8.63 13.21
N GLU A 17 2.04 9.27 12.28
CA GLU A 17 0.91 8.70 11.55
C GLU A 17 1.38 7.62 10.58
N ILE A 18 2.44 7.87 9.82
CA ILE A 18 3.07 6.88 8.94
C ILE A 18 3.60 5.71 9.76
N ARG A 19 4.29 5.97 10.89
CA ARG A 19 4.79 4.93 11.78
C ARG A 19 3.67 4.02 12.29
N ALA A 20 2.54 4.59 12.70
CA ALA A 20 1.39 3.80 13.15
C ALA A 20 0.86 2.88 12.03
N ARG A 21 0.69 3.41 10.81
CA ARG A 21 0.25 2.61 9.66
C ARG A 21 1.21 1.48 9.31
N VAL A 22 2.52 1.72 9.37
CA VAL A 22 3.52 0.68 9.14
C VAL A 22 3.40 -0.45 10.17
N LEU A 23 3.20 -0.11 11.46
CA LEU A 23 2.98 -1.10 12.51
C LEU A 23 1.67 -1.87 12.33
N GLU A 24 0.59 -1.20 11.90
CA GLU A 24 -0.69 -1.84 11.63
C GLU A 24 -0.59 -2.87 10.50
N VAL A 25 0.08 -2.51 9.40
CA VAL A 25 0.34 -3.43 8.28
C VAL A 25 1.18 -4.62 8.74
N ALA A 26 2.28 -4.38 9.46
CA ALA A 26 3.13 -5.45 9.98
C ALA A 26 2.35 -6.42 10.88
N ALA A 27 1.60 -5.90 11.84
CA ALA A 27 0.78 -6.71 12.75
C ALA A 27 -0.33 -7.49 12.02
N ALA A 28 -0.88 -6.95 10.92
CA ALA A 28 -1.85 -7.65 10.10
C ALA A 28 -1.22 -8.83 9.34
N LEU A 29 -0.05 -8.62 8.74
CA LEU A 29 0.71 -9.67 8.06
C LEU A 29 1.10 -10.79 9.02
N ASP A 30 1.60 -10.45 10.22
CA ASP A 30 1.92 -11.43 11.26
C ASP A 30 0.71 -12.30 11.65
N ARG A 31 -0.49 -11.72 11.68
CA ARG A 31 -1.73 -12.47 11.98
C ARG A 31 -2.13 -13.39 10.84
N ILE A 32 -1.97 -12.95 9.59
CA ILE A 32 -2.22 -13.77 8.40
C ILE A 32 -1.29 -14.97 8.42
N GLU A 33 0.02 -14.74 8.55
CA GLU A 33 1.03 -15.80 8.55
C GLU A 33 0.84 -16.77 9.72
N ARG A 34 0.49 -16.28 10.91
CA ARG A 34 0.20 -17.13 12.07
C ARG A 34 -1.05 -18.01 11.88
N ALA A 35 -2.01 -17.59 11.07
CA ALA A 35 -3.23 -18.33 10.81
C ALA A 35 -3.15 -19.22 9.55
N ASP A 36 -2.01 -19.20 8.84
CA ASP A 36 -1.84 -19.88 7.55
C ASP A 36 -1.28 -21.30 7.72
N ASP A 37 -2.04 -22.17 8.41
CA ASP A 37 -1.61 -23.53 8.79
C ASP A 37 -1.17 -24.42 7.59
N ASP A 38 -1.76 -24.22 6.41
CA ASP A 38 -1.48 -24.99 5.18
C ASP A 38 -0.85 -24.12 4.06
N ASN A 39 -0.31 -22.95 4.38
CA ASN A 39 0.33 -22.03 3.42
C ASN A 39 -0.58 -21.58 2.25
N HIS A 40 -1.90 -21.58 2.48
CA HIS A 40 -2.93 -21.19 1.51
C HIS A 40 -2.96 -19.67 1.31
N ALA A 41 -2.78 -18.89 2.38
CA ALA A 41 -2.76 -17.44 2.29
C ALA A 41 -1.54 -16.95 1.51
N ALA A 42 -0.41 -17.64 1.59
CA ALA A 42 0.77 -17.35 0.77
C ALA A 42 0.51 -17.48 -0.75
N ALA A 43 -0.43 -18.34 -1.16
CA ALA A 43 -0.84 -18.50 -2.56
C ALA A 43 -1.94 -17.52 -3.00
N ASP A 44 -2.56 -16.79 -2.07
CA ASP A 44 -3.63 -15.84 -2.38
C ASP A 44 -3.06 -14.63 -3.16
N PRO A 45 -3.59 -14.31 -4.35
CA PRO A 45 -3.13 -13.17 -5.14
C PRO A 45 -3.21 -11.84 -4.40
N ARG A 46 -4.14 -11.68 -3.44
CA ARG A 46 -4.26 -10.46 -2.62
C ARG A 46 -3.07 -10.27 -1.70
N VAL A 47 -2.52 -11.36 -1.16
CA VAL A 47 -1.29 -11.30 -0.34
C VAL A 47 -0.09 -10.93 -1.19
N GLN A 48 -0.03 -11.43 -2.42
CA GLN A 48 1.02 -11.04 -3.38
C GLN A 48 0.93 -9.56 -3.77
N ASN A 49 -0.28 -9.04 -3.98
CA ASN A 49 -0.50 -7.61 -4.23
C ASN A 49 -0.07 -6.74 -3.05
N LEU A 50 -0.36 -7.15 -1.81
CA LEU A 50 0.10 -6.45 -0.60
C LEU A 50 1.64 -6.40 -0.52
N ARG A 51 2.32 -7.52 -0.78
CA ARG A 51 3.80 -7.56 -0.80
C ARG A 51 4.36 -6.62 -1.87
N ARG A 52 3.81 -6.65 -3.08
CA ARG A 52 4.24 -5.75 -4.16
C ARG A 52 3.97 -4.28 -3.85
N ALA A 53 2.86 -3.95 -3.20
CA ALA A 53 2.59 -2.59 -2.76
C ALA A 53 3.63 -2.09 -1.75
N ILE A 54 4.04 -2.93 -0.80
CA ILE A 54 5.09 -2.59 0.17
C ILE A 54 6.44 -2.35 -0.53
N GLU A 55 6.79 -3.16 -1.53
CA GLU A 55 7.98 -2.94 -2.35
C GLU A 55 7.93 -1.58 -3.06
N VAL A 56 6.78 -1.20 -3.62
CA VAL A 56 6.58 0.13 -4.24
C VAL A 56 6.79 1.26 -3.23
N LEU A 57 6.30 1.11 -2.00
CA LEU A 57 6.49 2.13 -0.96
C LEU A 57 7.97 2.38 -0.65
N ASN A 58 8.82 1.37 -0.80
CA ASN A 58 10.27 1.45 -0.55
C ASN A 58 11.09 1.97 -1.76
N THR A 59 10.44 2.45 -2.83
CA THR A 59 11.13 3.05 -3.99
C THR A 59 11.23 4.58 -3.88
N GLU A 60 12.04 5.22 -4.73
CA GLU A 60 12.08 6.68 -4.88
C GLU A 60 10.93 7.20 -5.77
N GLY A 61 10.71 8.53 -5.78
CA GLY A 61 9.70 9.18 -6.65
C GLY A 61 8.59 9.92 -5.90
N PHE A 62 7.60 10.43 -6.63
CA PHE A 62 6.45 11.19 -6.12
C PHE A 62 5.09 10.57 -6.51
N ASP A 63 5.10 9.39 -7.11
CA ASP A 63 3.96 8.70 -7.72
C ASP A 63 3.60 7.37 -7.02
N ARG A 64 4.15 7.12 -5.81
CA ARG A 64 3.92 5.85 -5.08
C ARG A 64 2.45 5.55 -4.87
N ALA A 65 1.63 6.57 -4.59
CA ALA A 65 0.20 6.39 -4.38
C ALA A 65 -0.51 5.87 -5.64
N GLU A 66 -0.19 6.44 -6.80
CA GLU A 66 -0.71 5.98 -8.10
C GLU A 66 -0.25 4.55 -8.40
N ARG A 67 1.05 4.27 -8.22
CA ARG A 67 1.60 2.94 -8.46
C ARG A 67 0.99 1.87 -7.54
N VAL A 68 0.75 2.21 -6.26
CA VAL A 68 0.04 1.32 -5.33
C VAL A 68 -1.41 1.14 -5.77
N GLN A 69 -2.12 2.21 -6.14
CA GLN A 69 -3.50 2.14 -6.63
C GLN A 69 -3.63 1.20 -7.84
N MET A 70 -2.69 1.26 -8.78
CA MET A 70 -2.70 0.43 -9.97
C MET A 70 -2.50 -1.07 -9.69
N ILE A 71 -1.81 -1.43 -8.60
CA ILE A 71 -1.67 -2.84 -8.18
C ILE A 71 -3.02 -3.43 -7.76
N PHE A 72 -3.91 -2.61 -7.19
CA PHE A 72 -5.22 -3.04 -6.68
C PHE A 72 -6.38 -2.72 -7.63
N SER A 73 -6.11 -2.14 -8.79
CA SER A 73 -7.14 -1.80 -9.77
C SER A 73 -7.42 -2.98 -10.68
N ASP A 74 -8.71 -3.22 -10.97
CA ASP A 74 -9.10 -4.16 -12.02
C ASP A 74 -8.70 -3.63 -13.40
N GLU A 75 -8.54 -4.54 -14.36
CA GLU A 75 -8.37 -4.14 -15.75
C GLU A 75 -9.60 -3.37 -16.23
N TYR A 76 -9.35 -2.29 -16.98
CA TYR A 76 -10.43 -1.54 -17.61
C TYR A 76 -11.21 -2.46 -18.55
N GLN A 77 -12.52 -2.58 -18.30
CA GLN A 77 -13.43 -3.31 -19.17
C GLN A 77 -14.16 -2.33 -20.11
N PRO A 78 -13.89 -2.35 -21.43
CA PRO A 78 -14.63 -1.53 -22.38
C PRO A 78 -16.13 -1.83 -22.29
N GLY A 79 -16.95 -0.78 -22.24
CA GLY A 79 -18.41 -0.92 -22.14
C GLY A 79 -18.94 -1.28 -20.75
N TRP A 80 -18.12 -1.20 -19.68
CA TRP A 80 -18.56 -1.47 -18.29
C TRP A 80 -19.80 -0.67 -17.85
N ASN A 81 -20.05 0.47 -18.49
CA ASN A 81 -21.17 1.38 -18.23
C ASN A 81 -22.31 1.29 -19.27
N SER A 82 -22.27 0.31 -20.18
CA SER A 82 -23.33 0.10 -21.16
C SER A 82 -24.47 -0.65 -20.49
N LYS A 83 -25.67 -0.06 -20.52
CA LYS A 83 -26.91 -0.63 -19.97
C LYS A 83 -27.34 -1.91 -20.69
#